data_AF-A0A848UPV7-F1
#
_entry.id   AF-A0A848UPV7-F1
#
_cell.length_a   1.000
_cell.length_b   1.000
_cell.length_c   1.000
_cell.angle_alpha   90.00
_cell.angle_beta   90.00
_cell.angle_gamma   90.00
#
_symmetry.space_group_name_H-M   'P 1'
#
loop_
_entity.id
_entity.type
_entity.pdbx_description
1 polymer ?
#
loop_
_entity_poly.entity_id
_entity_poly.type
_entity_poly.pdbx_seq_one_letter_code
_entity_poly.pdbx_strand_id
1 'polypeptide(L)'
;MLGKWKTDSWIENDSGKKFNNKMDFNFSDAEHYEIDYGSEKEKGKYWISNDFLHTGEEGKAEKKVKIISMSKDTFVFEMNRTGTLETVTLLKQ
;
A
#
# COMPACT_ATOMS: atom_id res chain seq x y z
N MET A 1 -11.53 -4.84 -0.29
CA MET A 1 -10.06 -4.95 -0.33
C MET A 1 -9.55 -6.15 -1.12
N LEU A 2 -10.14 -7.35 -0.99
CA LEU A 2 -9.66 -8.54 -1.71
C LEU A 2 -9.45 -8.34 -3.23
N GLY A 3 -8.38 -8.94 -3.74
CA GLY A 3 -7.99 -8.93 -5.14
C GLY A 3 -6.65 -8.24 -5.40
N LYS A 4 -6.35 -8.07 -6.69
CA LYS A 4 -5.12 -7.45 -7.18
C LYS A 4 -5.34 -5.95 -7.41
N TRP A 5 -4.34 -5.18 -7.03
CA TRP A 5 -4.32 -3.73 -7.12
C TRP A 5 -2.99 -3.31 -7.72
N LYS A 6 -3.05 -2.47 -8.76
CA LYS A 6 -1.89 -1.98 -9.48
C LYS A 6 -1.63 -0.54 -9.12
N THR A 7 -0.36 -0.16 -8.92
CA THR A 7 0.01 1.24 -8.73
C THR A 7 -0.34 2.06 -9.96
N ASP A 8 -1.13 3.10 -9.75
CA ASP A 8 -1.50 4.08 -10.78
C ASP A 8 -0.74 5.39 -10.60
N SER A 9 -0.68 5.90 -9.37
CA SER A 9 0.06 7.12 -9.06
C SER A 9 0.76 7.04 -7.71
N TRP A 10 1.95 7.64 -7.62
CA TRP A 10 2.68 7.84 -6.38
C TRP A 10 3.29 9.24 -6.38
N ILE A 11 2.90 10.06 -5.41
CA ILE A 11 3.25 11.49 -5.33
C ILE A 11 3.80 11.82 -3.94
N GLU A 12 4.86 12.60 -3.90
CA GLU A 12 5.34 13.28 -2.70
C GLU A 12 4.44 14.48 -2.37
N ASN A 13 3.88 14.54 -1.16
CA ASN A 13 2.82 15.51 -0.85
C ASN A 13 3.32 16.97 -0.83
N ASP A 14 4.55 17.21 -0.39
CA ASP A 14 5.07 18.58 -0.23
C ASP A 14 5.51 19.20 -1.57
N SER A 15 6.21 18.43 -2.41
CA SER A 15 6.77 18.93 -3.67
C SER A 15 5.91 18.61 -4.90
N GLY A 16 4.95 17.69 -4.79
CA GLY A 16 4.21 17.14 -5.93
C GLY A 16 5.05 16.24 -6.84
N LYS A 17 6.28 15.89 -6.42
CA LYS A 17 7.17 15.00 -7.19
C LYS A 17 6.50 13.64 -7.40
N LYS A 18 6.48 13.18 -8.64
CA LYS A 18 5.96 11.86 -9.00
C LYS A 18 7.06 10.80 -8.96
N PHE A 19 6.73 9.62 -8.46
CA PHE A 19 7.59 8.44 -8.52
C PHE A 19 7.07 7.48 -9.57
N ASN A 20 7.98 6.82 -10.29
CA ASN A 20 7.66 5.79 -11.28
C ASN A 20 7.99 4.39 -10.76
N ASN A 21 7.85 4.22 -9.45
CA ASN A 21 8.11 2.97 -8.74
C ASN A 21 6.84 2.12 -8.71
N LYS A 22 7.04 0.80 -8.58
CA LYS A 22 5.96 -0.18 -8.47
C LYS A 22 5.67 -0.47 -7.00
N MET A 23 4.40 -0.67 -6.68
CA MET A 23 3.92 -1.14 -5.38
C MET A 23 2.57 -1.83 -5.60
N ASP A 24 2.58 -2.94 -6.32
CA ASP A 24 1.36 -3.66 -6.66
C ASP A 24 0.97 -4.59 -5.52
N PHE A 25 -0.28 -4.53 -5.08
CA PHE A 25 -0.78 -5.34 -3.97
C PHE A 25 -1.62 -6.51 -4.48
N ASN A 26 -1.56 -7.61 -3.76
CA ASN A 26 -2.51 -8.70 -3.86
C ASN A 26 -3.00 -9.06 -2.46
N PHE A 27 -4.26 -8.77 -2.17
CA PHE A 27 -4.91 -9.16 -0.91
C PHE A 27 -5.70 -10.43 -1.13
N SER A 28 -5.30 -11.52 -0.47
CA SER A 28 -6.02 -12.80 -0.50
C SER A 28 -6.90 -12.96 0.74
N ASP A 29 -7.64 -14.07 0.75
CA ASP A 29 -8.38 -14.52 1.91
C ASP A 29 -7.45 -14.86 3.09
N ALA A 30 -8.05 -15.06 4.26
CA ALA A 30 -7.35 -15.36 5.51
C ALA A 30 -6.27 -14.32 5.89
N GLU A 31 -6.50 -13.03 5.60
CA GLU A 31 -5.63 -11.92 6.01
C GLU A 31 -4.21 -11.95 5.44
N HIS A 32 -3.98 -12.63 4.30
CA HIS A 32 -2.67 -12.65 3.65
C HIS A 32 -2.54 -11.59 2.56
N TYR A 33 -1.35 -11.01 2.43
CA TYR A 33 -1.02 -10.07 1.36
C TYR A 33 0.32 -10.39 0.70
N GLU A 34 0.47 -9.92 -0.54
CA GLU A 34 1.74 -9.79 -1.24
C GLU A 34 1.85 -8.36 -1.80
N ILE A 35 3.03 -7.75 -1.70
CA ILE A 35 3.40 -6.50 -2.38
C ILE A 35 4.55 -6.80 -3.31
N ASP A 36 4.43 -6.37 -4.57
CA ASP A 36 5.48 -6.44 -5.57
C ASP A 36 6.02 -5.04 -5.85
N TYR A 37 7.26 -4.79 -5.42
CA TYR A 37 7.98 -3.54 -5.64
C TYR A 37 8.80 -3.55 -6.95
N GLY A 38 8.71 -4.63 -7.73
CA GLY A 38 9.40 -4.84 -9.00
C GLY A 38 10.74 -5.57 -8.86
N SER A 39 11.61 -5.10 -7.98
CA SER A 39 12.89 -5.77 -7.66
C SER A 39 12.78 -6.75 -6.51
N GLU A 40 11.81 -6.53 -5.63
CA GLU A 40 11.61 -7.30 -4.41
C GLU A 40 10.12 -7.51 -4.16
N LYS A 41 9.83 -8.56 -3.38
CA LYS A 41 8.48 -8.91 -2.96
C LYS A 41 8.42 -9.01 -1.45
N GLU A 42 7.32 -8.52 -0.92
CA GLU A 42 6.96 -8.61 0.49
C GLU A 42 5.70 -9.46 0.60
N LYS A 43 5.63 -10.32 1.61
CA LYS A 43 4.44 -11.12 1.89
C LYS A 43 4.23 -11.27 3.39
N GLY A 44 2.99 -11.35 3.83
CA GLY A 44 2.70 -11.47 5.25
C GLY A 44 1.22 -11.40 5.54
N LYS A 45 0.89 -10.92 6.75
CA LYS A 45 -0.48 -10.68 7.19
C LYS A 45 -0.85 -9.21 7.14
N TYR A 46 -2.10 -8.92 6.79
CA TYR A 46 -2.64 -7.57 6.81
C TYR A 46 -3.91 -7.51 7.65
N TRP A 47 -4.16 -6.36 8.25
CA TRP A 47 -5.42 -6.05 8.90
C TRP A 47 -5.71 -4.57 8.80
N ILE A 48 -6.99 -4.21 8.87
CA ILE A 48 -7.41 -2.82 8.98
C ILE A 48 -7.78 -2.56 10.43
N SER A 49 -7.22 -1.49 11.00
CA SER A 49 -7.57 -1.03 12.34
C SER A 49 -7.69 0.49 12.31
N ASN A 50 -8.86 0.99 12.71
CA ASN A 50 -9.23 2.40 12.54
C ASN A 50 -9.04 2.86 11.08
N ASP A 51 -8.32 3.96 10.86
CA ASP A 51 -8.04 4.53 9.54
C ASP A 51 -6.74 4.01 8.92
N PHE A 52 -6.20 2.88 9.40
CA PHE A 52 -4.90 2.37 8.94
C PHE A 52 -5.01 0.96 8.36
N LEU A 53 -4.30 0.74 7.26
CA LEU A 53 -3.90 -0.58 6.80
C LEU A 53 -2.58 -0.92 7.48
N HIS A 54 -2.57 -2.04 8.18
CA HIS A 54 -1.39 -2.62 8.80
C HIS A 54 -0.90 -3.81 8.00
N THR A 55 0.42 -3.94 7.86
CA THR A 55 1.06 -5.10 7.24
C THR A 55 2.20 -5.60 8.12
N GLY A 56 2.25 -6.91 8.32
CA GLY A 56 3.26 -7.57 9.13
C GLY A 56 3.87 -8.76 8.39
N GLU A 57 5.17 -8.67 8.11
CA GLU A 57 5.98 -9.81 7.67
C GLU A 57 6.60 -10.47 8.91
N GLU A 58 6.63 -11.80 8.94
CA GLU A 58 7.15 -12.56 10.09
C GLU A 58 8.62 -12.20 10.37
N GLY A 59 8.92 -11.85 11.62
CA GLY A 59 10.26 -11.43 12.04
C GLY A 59 10.67 -10.02 11.62
N LYS A 60 9.78 -9.24 10.98
CA LYS A 60 10.02 -7.82 10.65
C LYS A 60 9.11 -6.90 11.47
N ALA A 61 9.49 -5.63 11.53
CA ALA A 61 8.65 -4.62 12.12
C ALA A 61 7.38 -4.44 11.28
N GLU A 62 6.25 -4.25 11.97
CA GLU A 62 4.98 -3.89 11.37
C GLU A 62 5.10 -2.57 10.61
N LYS A 63 4.47 -2.50 9.44
CA LYS A 63 4.27 -1.27 8.67
C LYS A 63 2.79 -0.87 8.76
N LYS A 64 2.53 0.43 8.73
CA LYS A 64 1.17 0.94 8.63
C LYS A 64 1.10 2.13 7.69
N VAL A 65 0.01 2.22 6.95
CA VAL A 65 -0.31 3.33 6.06
C VAL A 65 -1.71 3.84 6.37
N LYS A 66 -1.92 5.15 6.26
CA LYS A 66 -3.21 5.76 6.53
C LYS A 66 -4.10 5.62 5.30
N ILE A 67 -5.26 5.02 5.45
CA ILE A 67 -6.27 4.92 4.40
C ILE A 67 -6.90 6.29 4.21
N ILE A 68 -6.74 6.87 3.03
CA ILE A 68 -7.34 8.17 2.68
C ILE A 68 -8.71 7.95 2.03
N SER A 69 -8.81 6.98 1.12
CA SER A 69 -10.07 6.53 0.56
C SER A 69 -9.98 5.09 0.07
N MET A 70 -11.10 4.37 0.14
CA MET A 70 -11.18 3.00 -0.40
C MET A 70 -12.57 2.80 -1.01
N SER A 71 -12.61 2.55 -2.32
CA SER A 71 -13.80 2.26 -3.09
C SER A 71 -13.74 0.82 -3.66
N LYS A 72 -14.63 0.50 -4.59
CA LYS A 72 -14.64 -0.80 -5.28
C LYS A 72 -13.40 -1.01 -6.15
N ASP A 73 -12.90 0.06 -6.78
CA ASP A 73 -11.87 0.04 -7.83
C ASP A 73 -10.65 0.91 -7.51
N THR A 74 -10.72 1.76 -6.48
CA THR A 74 -9.67 2.71 -6.15
C THR A 74 -9.30 2.57 -4.68
N PHE A 75 -8.01 2.48 -4.39
CA PHE A 75 -7.48 2.50 -3.03
C PHE A 75 -6.40 3.57 -2.93
N VAL A 76 -6.62 4.57 -2.06
CA VAL A 76 -5.69 5.67 -1.82
C VAL A 76 -5.24 5.62 -0.37
N PHE A 77 -3.92 5.61 -0.17
CA PHE A 77 -3.34 5.68 1.16
C PHE A 77 -2.15 6.64 1.20
N GLU A 78 -1.86 7.13 2.39
CA GLU A 78 -0.70 7.95 2.70
C GLU A 78 0.29 7.14 3.54
N MET A 79 1.57 7.29 3.23
CA MET A 79 2.65 6.68 3.99
C MET A 79 3.75 7.71 4.31
N ASN A 80 4.48 7.47 5.40
CA ASN A 80 5.66 8.24 5.74
C ASN A 80 6.91 7.45 5.33
N ARG A 81 7.65 7.96 4.36
CA ARG A 81 8.90 7.37 3.90
C ARG A 81 10.06 8.30 4.25
N THR A 82 10.79 7.94 5.31
CA THR A 82 11.97 8.69 5.78
C THR A 82 11.66 10.15 6.13
N GLY A 83 10.50 10.41 6.72
CA GLY A 83 10.07 11.76 7.12
C GLY A 83 9.20 12.47 6.09
N THR A 84 9.12 11.94 4.87
CA THR A 84 8.34 12.54 3.78
C THR A 84 6.98 11.84 3.65
N LEU A 85 5.90 12.63 3.62
CA LEU A 85 4.56 12.11 3.35
C LEU A 85 4.35 11.92 1.86
N GLU A 86 3.85 10.74 1.51
CA GLU A 86 3.63 10.33 0.13
C GLU A 86 2.26 9.70 -0.01
N THR A 87 1.54 10.06 -1.07
CA THR A 87 0.23 9.50 -1.42
C THR A 87 0.39 8.50 -2.55
N VAL A 88 -0.19 7.31 -2.36
CA VAL A 88 -0.22 6.24 -3.36
C VAL A 88 -1.68 5.95 -3.72
N THR A 89 -1.95 5.89 -5.02
CA THR A 89 -3.23 5.48 -5.59
C THR A 89 -3.03 4.15 -6.31
N LEU A 90 -3.83 3.16 -5.93
CA LEU A 90 -3.90 1.88 -6.60
C LEU A 90 -5.26 1.70 -7.28
N LEU A 91 -5.24 1.09 -8.45
CA LEU A 91 -6.43 0.69 -9.19
C LEU A 91 -6.60 -0.81 -9.17
N LYS A 92 -7.82 -1.27 -8.93
CA LYS A 92 -8.16 -2.68 -8.96
C LYS A 92 -8.00 -3.25 -10.37
N GLN A 93 -7.54 -4.50 -10.45
CA GLN A 93 -7.44 -5.28 -11.70
C GLN A 93 -8.63 -6.23 -11.87
#